data_AF-A0A934HH01-F1
#
_entry.id   AF-A0A934HH01-F1
#
_cell.length_a   1.000
_cell.length_b   1.000
_cell.length_c   1.000
_cell.angle_alpha   90.00
_cell.angle_beta   90.00
_cell.angle_gamma   90.00
#
_symmetry.space_group_name_H-M   'P 1'
#
loop_
_entity.id
_entity.type
_entity.pdbx_description
1 polymer ?
#
loop_
_entity_poly.entity_id
_entity_poly.type
_entity_poly.pdbx_seq_one_letter_code
_entity_poly.pdbx_strand_id
1 'polypeptide(L)'
;MNASRAGIFDVITAVFVVLTVGVAAMIVLIINDPNTPLNPLPPPTNVPLIVPPTLTPSATITNTATATDTPTATGTATATGTATATATPTDTPTPTTSPTPVMPGVEPLPPVATTAPVLDDGSGNTIAATPASDFPTAIPAAAATLAPFPFINAPIRYEPNTNAQGCQWLSIAGTVAGLSGEPLAGLAIELVGENYRNVQFSGSAAGWGISGFEFELGAAPRTATYTLQVLGPTGGPVSDKISIQTGNTCQTNVAIVELIQNHPY
;
A
#
# COMPACT_ATOMS: atom_id res chain seq x y z
N MET A 1 -72.60 11.14 -24.00
CA MET A 1 -71.66 10.12 -23.49
C MET A 1 -70.22 10.63 -23.29
N ASN A 2 -69.92 11.93 -23.47
CA ASN A 2 -68.55 12.46 -23.36
C ASN A 2 -68.14 12.91 -21.94
N ALA A 3 -69.08 13.25 -21.07
CA ALA A 3 -68.77 13.69 -19.70
C ALA A 3 -68.17 12.58 -18.82
N SER A 4 -68.60 11.33 -19.01
CA SER A 4 -68.09 10.18 -18.24
C SER A 4 -66.66 9.78 -18.61
N ARG A 5 -66.21 10.08 -19.84
CA ARG A 5 -64.84 9.77 -20.29
C ARG A 5 -63.82 10.76 -19.73
N ALA A 6 -64.18 12.04 -19.65
CA ALA A 6 -63.30 13.07 -19.09
C ALA A 6 -63.03 12.84 -17.59
N GLY A 7 -64.05 12.47 -16.82
CA GLY A 7 -63.89 12.17 -15.39
C GLY A 7 -63.00 10.96 -15.11
N ILE A 8 -63.01 9.94 -15.98
CA ILE A 8 -62.13 8.77 -15.84
C ILE A 8 -60.66 9.16 -16.03
N PHE A 9 -60.35 10.01 -17.02
CA PHE A 9 -58.97 10.46 -17.24
C PHE A 9 -58.46 11.34 -16.09
N ASP A 10 -59.29 12.22 -15.54
CA ASP A 10 -58.92 13.07 -14.40
C ASP A 10 -58.60 12.22 -13.14
N VAL A 11 -59.40 11.19 -12.88
CA VAL A 11 -59.13 10.23 -11.79
C VAL A 11 -57.82 9.47 -12.03
N ILE A 12 -57.56 9.02 -13.26
CA ILE A 12 -56.30 8.34 -13.60
C ILE A 12 -55.12 9.29 -13.36
N THR A 13 -55.19 10.53 -13.83
CA THR A 13 -54.13 11.53 -13.62
C THR A 13 -53.90 11.80 -12.13
N ALA A 14 -54.96 11.94 -11.33
CA ALA A 14 -54.83 12.10 -9.88
C ALA A 14 -54.12 10.91 -9.22
N VAL A 15 -54.43 9.67 -9.62
CA VAL A 15 -53.75 8.47 -9.11
C VAL A 15 -52.27 8.47 -9.46
N PHE A 16 -51.90 8.80 -10.71
CA PHE A 16 -50.51 8.88 -11.12
C PHE A 16 -49.74 9.96 -10.33
N VAL A 17 -50.33 11.12 -10.09
CA VAL A 17 -49.71 12.18 -9.28
C VAL A 17 -49.45 11.71 -7.85
N VAL A 18 -50.43 11.06 -7.21
CA VAL A 18 -50.28 10.51 -5.86
C VAL A 18 -49.17 9.46 -5.82
N LEU A 19 -49.13 8.56 -6.81
CA LEU A 19 -48.07 7.54 -6.90
C LEU A 19 -46.69 8.18 -7.08
N THR A 20 -46.56 9.20 -7.93
CA THR A 20 -45.30 9.92 -8.12
C THR A 20 -44.81 10.58 -6.83
N VAL A 21 -45.71 11.24 -6.09
CA VAL A 21 -45.38 11.83 -4.79
C VAL A 21 -44.96 10.74 -3.79
N GLY A 22 -45.64 9.59 -3.79
CA GLY A 22 -45.29 8.44 -2.96
C GLY A 22 -43.89 7.90 -3.27
N VAL A 23 -43.52 7.76 -4.55
CA VAL A 23 -42.18 7.34 -4.96
C VAL A 23 -41.12 8.37 -4.54
N ALA A 24 -41.38 9.67 -4.73
CA ALA A 24 -40.45 10.72 -4.30
C ALA A 24 -40.23 10.70 -2.78
N ALA A 25 -41.28 10.54 -1.98
CA ALA A 25 -41.17 10.41 -0.53
C ALA A 25 -40.39 9.14 -0.12
N MET A 26 -40.60 8.02 -0.81
CA MET A 26 -39.85 6.78 -0.59
C MET A 26 -38.35 6.97 -0.85
N ILE A 27 -37.98 7.66 -1.94
CA ILE A 27 -36.58 7.95 -2.28
C ILE A 27 -35.94 8.82 -1.20
N VAL A 28 -36.61 9.89 -0.75
CA VAL A 28 -36.10 10.76 0.32
C VAL A 28 -35.89 9.97 1.62
N LEU A 29 -36.79 9.04 1.95
CA LEU A 29 -36.65 8.19 3.13
C LEU A 29 -35.42 7.28 3.02
N ILE A 30 -35.17 6.67 1.86
CA ILE A 30 -33.97 5.83 1.63
C ILE A 30 -32.68 6.66 1.72
N ILE A 31 -32.67 7.90 1.24
CA ILE A 31 -31.50 8.77 1.33
C ILE A 31 -31.20 9.14 2.79
N ASN A 32 -32.23 9.41 3.60
CA ASN A 32 -32.07 9.81 4.99
C ASN A 32 -31.74 8.63 5.92
N ASP A 33 -32.28 7.45 5.63
CA ASP A 33 -31.97 6.21 6.34
C ASP A 33 -31.73 5.06 5.32
N PRO A 34 -30.48 4.86 4.88
CA PRO A 34 -30.13 3.81 3.93
C PRO A 34 -30.42 2.39 4.43
N ASN A 35 -30.58 2.20 5.75
CA ASN A 35 -30.80 0.89 6.37
C ASN A 35 -32.30 0.57 6.58
N THR A 36 -33.21 1.41 6.07
CA THR A 36 -34.65 1.16 6.11
C THR A 36 -35.02 -0.18 5.43
N PRO A 37 -35.96 -0.97 5.98
CA PRO A 37 -36.41 -2.23 5.35
C PRO A 37 -37.09 -2.02 3.99
N LEU A 38 -37.46 -0.78 3.65
CA LEU A 38 -38.02 -0.41 2.36
C LEU A 38 -36.94 -0.17 1.28
N ASN A 39 -35.66 -0.12 1.64
CA ASN A 39 -34.57 0.00 0.69
C ASN A 39 -34.27 -1.37 0.06
N PRO A 40 -34.50 -1.58 -1.25
CA PRO A 40 -34.20 -2.84 -1.91
C PRO A 40 -32.70 -3.11 -2.05
N LEU A 41 -31.85 -2.10 -1.81
CA LEU A 41 -30.39 -2.17 -1.88
C LEU A 41 -29.77 -1.64 -0.58
N PRO A 42 -29.96 -2.34 0.56
CA PRO A 42 -29.34 -1.94 1.82
C PRO A 42 -27.81 -1.99 1.67
N PRO A 43 -27.08 -1.02 2.25
CA PRO A 43 -25.61 -1.06 2.30
C PRO A 43 -25.11 -2.37 2.93
N PRO A 44 -23.90 -2.84 2.59
CA PRO A 44 -23.30 -3.98 3.26
C PRO A 44 -23.25 -3.73 4.77
N THR A 45 -23.96 -4.55 5.54
CA THR A 45 -23.91 -4.47 7.00
C THR A 45 -22.51 -4.87 7.46
N ASN A 46 -21.73 -3.93 7.97
CA ASN A 46 -20.44 -4.22 8.60
C ASN A 46 -20.69 -5.17 9.78
N VAL A 47 -20.43 -6.45 9.61
CA VAL A 47 -20.52 -7.43 10.71
C VAL A 47 -19.43 -7.05 11.71
N PRO A 48 -19.75 -6.76 12.98
CA PRO A 48 -18.72 -6.49 13.97
C PRO A 48 -17.82 -7.73 14.06
N LEU A 49 -16.54 -7.55 13.73
CA LEU A 49 -15.55 -8.60 13.82
C LEU A 49 -15.42 -8.98 15.30
N ILE A 50 -15.88 -10.19 15.65
CA ILE A 50 -15.68 -10.74 16.98
C ILE A 50 -14.19 -11.07 17.09
N VAL A 51 -13.41 -10.16 17.68
CA VAL A 51 -12.00 -10.40 17.98
C VAL A 51 -11.96 -11.36 19.18
N PRO A 52 -11.44 -12.59 19.05
CA PRO A 52 -11.25 -13.45 20.20
C PRO A 52 -10.23 -12.80 21.17
N PRO A 53 -10.38 -12.97 22.49
CA PRO A 53 -9.41 -12.41 23.44
C PRO A 53 -8.02 -12.97 23.13
N THR A 54 -7.10 -12.09 22.75
CA THR A 54 -5.70 -12.45 22.56
C THR A 54 -5.05 -12.39 23.95
N LEU A 55 -4.60 -13.54 24.47
CA LEU A 55 -3.86 -13.61 25.73
C LEU A 55 -2.56 -12.83 25.58
N THR A 56 -2.49 -11.61 26.14
CA THR A 56 -1.26 -10.85 26.25
C THR A 56 -0.39 -11.50 27.34
N PRO A 57 0.79 -12.07 27.04
CA PRO A 57 1.68 -12.55 28.09
C PRO A 57 2.24 -11.34 28.85
N SER A 58 1.83 -11.20 30.12
CA SER A 58 2.42 -10.25 31.06
C SER A 58 3.73 -10.81 31.58
N ALA A 59 4.86 -10.30 31.09
CA ALA A 59 6.16 -10.56 31.70
C ALA A 59 6.47 -9.42 32.68
N THR A 60 6.23 -9.65 33.97
CA THR A 60 6.81 -8.82 35.04
C THR A 60 7.70 -9.70 35.89
N ILE A 61 9.02 -9.61 35.70
CA ILE A 61 9.99 -10.09 36.67
C ILE A 61 10.80 -8.89 37.13
N THR A 62 10.46 -8.37 38.31
CA THR A 62 11.24 -7.36 39.02
C THR A 62 12.13 -8.09 40.03
N ASN A 63 13.39 -8.34 39.68
CA ASN A 63 14.40 -8.70 40.67
C ASN A 63 15.10 -7.42 41.14
N THR A 64 14.70 -6.94 42.32
CA THR A 64 15.37 -5.86 43.03
C THR A 64 16.51 -6.46 43.85
N ALA A 65 17.76 -6.24 43.41
CA ALA A 65 18.93 -6.47 44.23
C ALA A 65 19.38 -5.15 44.85
N THR A 66 19.24 -5.04 46.17
CA THR A 66 19.76 -3.95 47.00
C THR A 66 21.25 -4.18 47.24
N ALA A 67 22.10 -3.27 46.77
CA ALA A 67 23.45 -3.09 47.29
C ALA A 67 23.60 -1.65 47.78
N THR A 68 23.71 -1.52 49.09
CA THR A 68 24.12 -0.30 49.81
C THR A 68 25.62 -0.34 49.91
N ASP A 69 26.31 0.74 49.51
CA ASP A 69 27.54 1.19 50.16
C ASP A 69 27.82 2.66 49.80
N THR A 70 27.68 3.51 50.81
CA THR A 70 28.06 4.91 50.84
C THR A 70 29.53 5.02 51.26
N PRO A 71 30.34 5.82 50.56
CA PRO A 71 31.17 6.77 51.31
C PRO A 71 31.20 8.19 50.72
N THR A 72 30.80 9.12 51.58
CA THR A 72 31.46 10.38 51.97
C THR A 72 32.12 11.26 50.90
N ALA A 73 31.48 12.39 50.64
CA ALA A 73 32.06 13.53 49.93
C ALA A 73 33.13 14.25 50.77
N THR A 74 34.31 14.47 50.18
CA THR A 74 35.29 15.46 50.64
C THR A 74 35.38 16.55 49.58
N GLY A 75 34.98 17.77 49.95
CA GLY A 75 35.10 18.95 49.09
C GLY A 75 36.53 19.44 49.03
N THR A 76 37.00 19.76 47.83
CA THR A 76 38.15 20.64 47.60
C THR A 76 37.85 21.47 46.36
N ALA A 77 37.65 22.78 46.56
CA ALA A 77 37.59 23.75 45.48
C ALA A 77 39.02 24.07 45.03
N THR A 78 39.29 24.15 43.72
CA THR A 78 40.34 25.02 43.13
C THR A 78 40.30 25.04 41.58
N ALA A 79 40.47 26.26 41.07
CA ALA A 79 40.93 26.71 39.74
C ALA A 79 40.03 26.62 38.49
N THR A 80 39.62 27.81 38.07
CA THR A 80 39.33 28.29 36.72
C THR A 80 40.10 27.56 35.61
N GLY A 81 39.36 26.91 34.71
CA GLY A 81 39.83 26.39 33.43
C GLY A 81 39.29 27.21 32.27
N THR A 82 40.21 27.76 31.49
CA THR A 82 40.07 28.48 30.22
C THR A 82 39.12 27.81 29.21
N ALA A 83 38.44 28.60 28.37
CA ALA A 83 37.64 28.10 27.27
C ALA A 83 38.49 27.26 26.29
N THR A 84 38.22 25.95 26.26
CA THR A 84 38.83 25.01 25.31
C THR A 84 38.20 25.17 23.93
N ALA A 85 39.03 25.20 22.90
CA ALA A 85 38.61 25.34 21.51
C ALA A 85 37.64 24.23 21.08
N THR A 86 36.62 24.64 20.32
CA THR A 86 35.66 23.82 19.60
C THR A 86 36.37 22.70 18.83
N ALA A 87 35.97 21.45 19.08
CA ALA A 87 36.41 20.32 18.29
C ALA A 87 35.91 20.47 16.85
N THR A 88 36.84 20.46 15.89
CA THR A 88 36.57 20.25 14.47
C THR A 88 35.84 18.90 14.32
N PRO A 89 34.79 18.80 13.48
CA PRO A 89 34.12 17.52 13.25
C PRO A 89 35.12 16.48 12.75
N THR A 90 35.23 15.37 13.47
CA THR A 90 36.00 14.19 13.06
C THR A 90 35.22 13.47 11.95
N ASP A 91 35.88 13.20 10.83
CA ASP A 91 35.33 12.37 9.76
C ASP A 91 34.90 11.01 10.34
N THR A 92 33.60 10.74 10.24
CA THR A 92 33.01 9.43 10.52
C THR A 92 33.70 8.38 9.66
N PRO A 93 34.27 7.30 10.24
CA PRO A 93 34.89 6.27 9.44
C PRO A 93 33.86 5.62 8.52
N THR A 94 34.14 5.65 7.22
CA THR A 94 33.46 4.85 6.20
C THR A 94 33.42 3.39 6.67
N PRO A 95 32.26 2.72 6.65
CA PRO A 95 32.19 1.32 7.07
C PRO A 95 33.06 0.47 6.14
N THR A 96 34.15 -0.05 6.68
CA THR A 96 34.95 -1.09 6.03
C THR A 96 34.11 -2.36 6.00
N THR A 97 33.82 -2.87 4.81
CA THR A 97 33.19 -4.18 4.63
C THR A 97 34.04 -5.24 5.31
N SER A 98 33.53 -5.81 6.41
CA SER A 98 34.12 -6.97 7.06
C SER A 98 34.13 -8.13 6.06
N PRO A 99 35.25 -8.84 5.84
CA PRO A 99 35.22 -10.05 5.04
C PRO A 99 34.35 -11.10 5.74
N THR A 100 33.37 -11.60 5.01
CA THR A 100 32.49 -12.70 5.44
C THR A 100 33.35 -13.91 5.83
N PRO A 101 33.14 -14.55 6.98
CA PRO A 101 33.82 -15.81 7.29
C PRO A 101 33.40 -16.87 6.26
N VAL A 102 34.33 -17.24 5.37
CA VAL A 102 34.18 -18.42 4.51
C VAL A 102 34.42 -19.63 5.40
N MET A 103 33.39 -20.47 5.56
CA MET A 103 33.53 -21.78 6.17
C MET A 103 34.43 -22.66 5.29
N PRO A 104 35.58 -23.15 5.78
CA PRO A 104 36.36 -24.13 5.03
C PRO A 104 35.69 -25.50 5.22
N GLY A 105 35.15 -26.09 4.15
CA GLY A 105 34.70 -27.49 4.21
C GLY A 105 33.63 -27.97 3.25
N VAL A 106 33.02 -27.11 2.43
CA VAL A 106 32.14 -27.56 1.33
C VAL A 106 32.74 -27.10 0.01
N GLU A 107 33.69 -27.88 -0.47
CA GLU A 107 34.06 -27.87 -1.88
C GLU A 107 32.79 -28.21 -2.68
N PRO A 108 32.34 -27.33 -3.59
CA PRO A 108 31.19 -27.64 -4.44
C PRO A 108 31.55 -28.90 -5.23
N LEU A 109 30.72 -29.94 -5.15
CA LEU A 109 30.89 -31.10 -6.01
C LEU A 109 30.97 -30.59 -7.45
N PRO A 110 31.95 -31.03 -8.25
CA PRO A 110 31.99 -30.69 -9.67
C PRO A 110 30.63 -31.04 -10.27
N PRO A 111 30.06 -30.19 -11.15
CA PRO A 111 28.79 -30.49 -11.77
C PRO A 111 28.93 -31.85 -12.45
N VAL A 112 28.15 -32.83 -11.99
CA VAL A 112 28.01 -34.10 -12.70
C VAL A 112 27.44 -33.73 -14.05
N ALA A 113 28.26 -33.80 -15.09
CA ALA A 113 27.83 -33.64 -16.46
C ALA A 113 26.74 -34.68 -16.70
N THR A 114 25.48 -34.24 -16.65
CA THR A 114 24.35 -35.04 -17.11
C THR A 114 24.52 -35.12 -18.61
N THR A 115 25.07 -36.23 -19.10
CA THR A 115 25.06 -36.52 -20.53
C THR A 115 23.62 -36.49 -20.99
N ALA A 116 23.28 -35.49 -21.79
CA ALA A 116 22.00 -35.43 -22.48
C ALA A 116 21.82 -36.73 -23.28
N PRO A 117 20.61 -37.32 -23.34
CA PRO A 117 20.38 -38.48 -24.18
C PRO A 117 20.66 -38.10 -25.64
N VAL A 118 21.52 -38.89 -26.29
CA VAL A 118 21.75 -38.79 -27.73
C VAL A 118 20.45 -39.18 -28.42
N LEU A 119 19.83 -38.23 -29.12
CA LEU A 119 18.73 -38.52 -30.03
C LEU A 119 19.34 -39.15 -31.29
N ASP A 120 19.15 -40.46 -31.42
CA ASP A 120 19.49 -41.23 -32.61
C ASP A 120 18.38 -41.06 -33.66
N ASP A 121 18.71 -40.47 -34.81
CA ASP A 121 17.78 -40.26 -35.93
C ASP A 121 17.64 -41.48 -36.84
N GLY A 122 18.31 -42.59 -36.52
CA GLY A 122 18.23 -43.86 -37.25
C GLY A 122 18.93 -43.87 -38.60
N SER A 123 19.75 -42.86 -38.92
CA SER A 123 20.48 -42.78 -40.19
C SER A 123 21.92 -43.33 -40.15
N GLY A 124 22.41 -43.75 -38.98
CA GLY A 124 23.71 -44.43 -38.84
C GLY A 124 24.95 -43.55 -39.00
N ASN A 125 24.81 -42.21 -38.96
CA ASN A 125 25.92 -41.28 -39.00
C ASN A 125 26.05 -40.51 -37.67
N THR A 126 27.23 -40.53 -37.05
CA THR A 126 27.57 -39.69 -35.89
C THR A 126 28.16 -38.37 -36.37
N ILE A 127 27.46 -37.26 -36.16
CA ILE A 127 28.07 -35.93 -36.30
C ILE A 127 28.72 -35.57 -34.97
N ALA A 128 30.05 -35.45 -34.97
CA ALA A 128 30.79 -34.97 -33.82
C ALA A 128 30.35 -33.53 -33.50
N ALA A 129 29.69 -33.34 -32.36
CA ALA A 129 29.45 -32.02 -31.83
C ALA A 129 30.82 -31.36 -31.58
N THR A 130 31.14 -30.35 -32.38
CA THR A 130 32.30 -29.50 -32.16
C THR A 130 32.10 -28.82 -30.79
N PRO A 131 33.05 -28.90 -29.84
CA PRO A 131 32.85 -28.27 -28.55
C PRO A 131 32.79 -26.75 -28.74
N ALA A 132 31.64 -26.16 -28.43
CA ALA A 132 31.48 -24.71 -28.40
C ALA A 132 32.32 -24.14 -27.24
N SER A 133 33.58 -23.82 -27.50
CA SER A 133 34.51 -23.24 -26.52
C SER A 133 34.47 -21.70 -26.44
N ASP A 134 33.55 -21.03 -27.13
CA ASP A 134 33.51 -19.55 -27.19
C ASP A 134 32.25 -18.92 -26.57
N PHE A 135 31.65 -19.55 -25.56
CA PHE A 135 30.67 -18.84 -24.72
C PHE A 135 31.41 -18.08 -23.61
N PRO A 136 31.27 -16.74 -23.52
CA PRO A 136 31.87 -16.00 -22.43
C PRO A 136 31.34 -16.53 -21.10
N THR A 137 32.27 -16.68 -20.16
CA THR A 137 32.10 -17.10 -18.77
C THR A 137 30.76 -16.67 -18.20
N ALA A 138 30.01 -17.63 -17.63
CA ALA A 138 28.76 -17.39 -16.92
C ALA A 138 28.89 -16.17 -16.00
N ILE A 139 28.05 -15.16 -16.25
CA ILE A 139 27.90 -14.02 -15.36
C ILE A 139 27.43 -14.59 -14.02
N PRO A 140 28.09 -14.28 -12.88
CA PRO A 140 27.59 -14.71 -11.59
C PRO A 140 26.16 -14.19 -11.44
N ALA A 141 25.21 -15.12 -11.23
CA ALA A 141 23.83 -14.77 -10.94
C ALA A 141 23.84 -13.87 -9.70
N ALA A 142 23.63 -12.58 -9.89
CA ALA A 142 23.52 -11.63 -8.79
C ALA A 142 22.40 -12.14 -7.87
N ALA A 143 22.75 -12.42 -6.61
CA ALA A 143 21.77 -12.79 -5.61
C ALA A 143 20.74 -11.65 -5.50
N ALA A 144 19.48 -11.92 -5.87
CA ALA A 144 18.41 -10.95 -5.73
C ALA A 144 18.31 -10.55 -4.25
N THR A 145 18.66 -9.30 -3.94
CA THR A 145 18.44 -8.74 -2.61
C THR A 145 16.97 -8.38 -2.53
N LEU A 146 16.24 -8.95 -1.55
CA LEU A 146 14.84 -8.62 -1.34
C LEU A 146 14.68 -7.12 -1.10
N ALA A 147 13.56 -6.56 -1.57
CA ALA A 147 13.19 -5.20 -1.24
C ALA A 147 13.07 -5.05 0.30
N PRO A 148 13.35 -3.87 0.86
CA PRO A 148 13.22 -3.63 2.30
C PRO A 148 11.77 -3.69 2.78
N PHE A 149 10.81 -3.50 1.87
CA PHE A 149 9.37 -3.50 2.16
C PHE A 149 8.60 -4.37 1.16
N PRO A 150 7.51 -5.03 1.60
CA PRO A 150 6.75 -5.95 0.77
C PRO A 150 5.96 -5.27 -0.35
N PHE A 151 5.63 -3.98 -0.23
CA PHE A 151 4.91 -3.24 -1.26
C PHE A 151 5.80 -2.22 -1.97
N ILE A 152 5.72 -2.24 -3.30
CA ILE A 152 6.31 -1.24 -4.20
C ILE A 152 5.19 -0.57 -5.01
N ASN A 153 5.47 0.57 -5.63
CA ASN A 153 4.53 1.20 -6.57
C ASN A 153 4.96 1.02 -8.02
N ALA A 154 3.97 0.85 -8.90
CA ALA A 154 4.17 1.05 -10.33
C ALA A 154 4.37 2.56 -10.63
N PRO A 155 4.83 2.93 -11.85
CA PRO A 155 4.90 4.32 -12.25
C PRO A 155 3.55 5.04 -12.11
N ILE A 156 3.56 6.22 -11.48
CA ILE A 156 2.35 7.02 -11.27
C ILE A 156 1.78 7.45 -12.62
N ARG A 157 0.48 7.23 -12.79
CA ARG A 157 -0.27 7.63 -13.99
C ARG A 157 -1.15 8.84 -13.69
N TYR A 158 -1.51 9.60 -14.72
CA TYR A 158 -2.41 10.74 -14.60
C TYR A 158 -3.51 10.64 -15.64
N GLU A 159 -4.74 10.87 -15.19
CA GLU A 159 -5.92 10.78 -16.02
C GLU A 159 -6.90 11.92 -15.70
N PRO A 160 -7.78 12.29 -16.64
CA PRO A 160 -8.90 13.16 -16.35
C PRO A 160 -9.90 12.44 -15.44
N ASN A 161 -10.43 13.15 -14.46
CA ASN A 161 -11.59 12.68 -13.72
C ASN A 161 -12.80 12.57 -14.66
N THR A 162 -13.40 11.38 -14.73
CA THR A 162 -14.52 11.06 -15.62
C THR A 162 -15.88 11.09 -14.91
N ASN A 163 -15.90 11.34 -13.59
CA ASN A 163 -17.15 11.50 -12.85
C ASN A 163 -17.84 12.84 -13.18
N ALA A 164 -19.04 13.06 -12.62
CA ALA A 164 -19.84 14.26 -12.89
C ALA A 164 -19.18 15.60 -12.50
N GLN A 165 -18.19 15.59 -11.59
CA GLN A 165 -17.43 16.78 -11.21
C GLN A 165 -16.42 17.18 -12.28
N GLY A 166 -15.97 16.25 -13.12
CA GLY A 166 -15.00 16.49 -14.18
C GLY A 166 -13.78 17.26 -13.66
N CYS A 167 -13.58 18.48 -14.19
CA CYS A 167 -12.46 19.33 -13.80
C CYS A 167 -12.59 19.97 -12.40
N GLN A 168 -13.77 19.95 -11.79
CA GLN A 168 -13.97 20.43 -10.41
C GLN A 168 -13.54 19.38 -9.37
N TRP A 169 -12.44 18.69 -9.64
CA TRP A 169 -11.95 17.57 -8.85
C TRP A 169 -10.43 17.53 -8.87
N LEU A 170 -9.83 17.11 -7.77
CA LEU A 170 -8.43 16.71 -7.68
C LEU A 170 -8.32 15.55 -6.70
N SER A 171 -7.73 14.44 -7.12
CA SER A 171 -7.51 13.30 -6.23
C SER A 171 -6.20 12.55 -6.48
N ILE A 172 -5.79 11.81 -5.46
CA ILE A 172 -4.84 10.69 -5.56
C ILE A 172 -5.64 9.43 -5.29
N ALA A 173 -5.65 8.50 -6.24
CA ALA A 173 -6.39 7.26 -6.13
C ALA A 173 -5.53 6.08 -6.54
N GLY A 174 -6.01 4.87 -6.28
CA GLY A 174 -5.20 3.69 -6.58
C GLY A 174 -5.81 2.38 -6.17
N THR A 175 -5.03 1.34 -6.39
CA THR A 175 -5.35 -0.04 -6.05
C THR A 175 -4.17 -0.70 -5.36
N VAL A 176 -4.45 -1.79 -4.65
CA VAL A 176 -3.42 -2.66 -4.07
C VAL A 176 -3.59 -4.06 -4.62
N ALA A 177 -2.51 -4.65 -5.12
CA ALA A 177 -2.44 -6.02 -5.60
C ALA A 177 -1.49 -6.84 -4.71
N GLY A 178 -1.89 -8.07 -4.39
CA GLY A 178 -1.07 -9.04 -3.70
C GLY A 178 -0.12 -9.80 -4.64
N LEU A 179 0.51 -10.87 -4.14
CA LEU A 179 1.60 -11.58 -4.81
C LEU A 179 1.20 -12.24 -6.14
N SER A 180 -0.06 -12.60 -6.31
CA SER A 180 -0.59 -13.21 -7.53
C SER A 180 -1.38 -12.22 -8.39
N GLY A 181 -1.30 -10.92 -8.07
CA GLY A 181 -2.08 -9.87 -8.73
C GLY A 181 -3.52 -9.74 -8.23
N GLU A 182 -3.91 -10.48 -7.18
CA GLU A 182 -5.24 -10.40 -6.57
C GLU A 182 -5.46 -9.05 -5.87
N PRO A 183 -6.66 -8.46 -5.92
CA PRO A 183 -6.94 -7.21 -5.21
C PRO A 183 -6.87 -7.43 -3.69
N LEU A 184 -6.02 -6.65 -3.02
CA LEU A 184 -5.81 -6.74 -1.57
C LEU A 184 -6.47 -5.57 -0.83
N ALA A 185 -7.68 -5.81 -0.30
CA ALA A 185 -8.40 -4.85 0.53
C ALA A 185 -7.96 -4.91 2.01
N GLY A 186 -8.23 -3.84 2.77
CA GLY A 186 -8.01 -3.76 4.22
C GLY A 186 -6.64 -3.25 4.67
N LEU A 187 -5.75 -2.85 3.75
CA LEU A 187 -4.49 -2.21 4.08
C LEU A 187 -4.68 -0.71 4.31
N ALA A 188 -4.05 -0.17 5.34
CA ALA A 188 -4.07 1.26 5.59
C ALA A 188 -3.10 1.98 4.63
N ILE A 189 -3.58 3.01 3.96
CA ILE A 189 -2.83 3.90 3.10
C ILE A 189 -2.81 5.26 3.78
N GLU A 190 -1.65 5.75 4.16
CA GLU A 190 -1.48 7.11 4.69
C GLU A 190 -1.05 8.05 3.55
N LEU A 191 -1.69 9.21 3.48
CA LEU A 191 -1.30 10.30 2.59
C LEU A 191 -1.02 11.57 3.40
N VAL A 192 0.19 12.11 3.26
CA VAL A 192 0.66 13.31 3.96
C VAL A 192 1.09 14.37 2.96
N GLY A 193 0.63 15.61 3.12
CA GLY A 193 1.07 16.80 2.40
C GLY A 193 1.30 17.96 3.39
N GLU A 194 1.56 19.16 2.86
CA GLU A 194 1.93 20.34 3.68
C GLU A 194 0.91 20.67 4.79
N ASN A 195 -0.39 20.62 4.48
CA ASN A 195 -1.49 20.84 5.43
C ASN A 195 -2.58 19.77 5.28
N TYR A 196 -2.17 18.55 4.92
CA TYR A 196 -3.07 17.44 4.66
C TYR A 196 -2.50 16.18 5.30
N ARG A 197 -3.30 15.47 6.09
CA ARG A 197 -2.99 14.12 6.55
C ARG A 197 -4.28 13.34 6.60
N ASN A 198 -4.33 12.22 5.90
CA ASN A 198 -5.49 11.34 5.90
C ASN A 198 -5.03 9.89 5.75
N VAL A 199 -5.82 8.96 6.28
CA VAL A 199 -5.63 7.53 6.12
C VAL A 199 -6.89 6.95 5.51
N GLN A 200 -6.73 6.22 4.42
CA GLN A 200 -7.79 5.46 3.76
C GLN A 200 -7.43 3.98 3.75
N PHE A 201 -8.42 3.11 3.72
CA PHE A 201 -8.17 1.67 3.57
C PHE A 201 -8.31 1.26 2.11
N SER A 202 -7.45 0.37 1.63
CA SER A 202 -7.67 -0.28 0.34
C SER A 202 -9.02 -1.00 0.35
N GLY A 203 -9.83 -0.74 -0.68
CA GLY A 203 -11.23 -1.18 -0.77
C GLY A 203 -12.26 -0.18 -0.24
N SER A 204 -11.86 0.99 0.26
CA SER A 204 -12.82 2.04 0.66
C SER A 204 -13.44 2.79 -0.51
N ALA A 205 -12.85 2.74 -1.70
CA ALA A 205 -13.33 3.43 -2.90
C ALA A 205 -13.72 2.44 -4.00
N ALA A 206 -14.97 1.98 -3.98
CA ALA A 206 -15.49 0.97 -4.91
C ALA A 206 -15.39 1.39 -6.39
N GLY A 207 -15.36 2.69 -6.70
CA GLY A 207 -15.13 3.21 -8.05
C GLY A 207 -13.77 2.84 -8.64
N TRP A 208 -12.80 2.48 -7.80
CA TRP A 208 -11.46 2.03 -8.16
C TRP A 208 -11.28 0.50 -8.06
N GLY A 209 -12.37 -0.24 -7.82
CA GLY A 209 -12.35 -1.70 -7.67
C GLY A 209 -12.26 -2.18 -6.22
N ILE A 210 -12.11 -3.49 -6.05
CA ILE A 210 -12.22 -4.19 -4.74
C ILE A 210 -11.16 -3.73 -3.74
N SER A 211 -9.95 -3.39 -4.19
CA SER A 211 -8.86 -2.84 -3.36
C SER A 211 -8.65 -1.34 -3.60
N GLY A 212 -9.63 -0.68 -4.21
CA GLY A 212 -9.59 0.72 -4.58
C GLY A 212 -9.55 1.66 -3.37
N PHE A 213 -8.75 2.71 -3.44
CA PHE A 213 -8.76 3.82 -2.49
C PHE A 213 -8.72 5.15 -3.24
N GLU A 214 -9.23 6.21 -2.61
CA GLU A 214 -9.18 7.56 -3.17
C GLU A 214 -9.08 8.61 -2.06
N PHE A 215 -8.19 9.58 -2.27
CA PHE A 215 -8.05 10.79 -1.47
C PHE A 215 -8.51 11.97 -2.29
N GLU A 216 -9.62 12.57 -1.90
CA GLU A 216 -10.05 13.87 -2.43
C GLU A 216 -9.18 14.99 -1.85
N LEU A 217 -8.62 15.83 -2.72
CA LEU A 217 -7.63 16.86 -2.38
C LEU A 217 -8.12 18.28 -2.66
N GLY A 218 -9.22 18.43 -3.41
CA GLY A 218 -9.87 19.71 -3.67
C GLY A 218 -10.75 19.72 -4.91
N ALA A 219 -11.37 20.87 -5.16
CA ALA A 219 -12.35 21.06 -6.24
C ALA A 219 -11.76 21.66 -7.54
N ALA A 220 -10.44 21.63 -7.73
CA ALA A 220 -9.78 22.08 -8.95
C ALA A 220 -8.36 21.51 -9.05
N PRO A 221 -7.81 21.31 -10.27
CA PRO A 221 -6.46 20.82 -10.47
C PRO A 221 -5.45 21.85 -9.95
N ARG A 222 -4.49 21.39 -9.14
CA ARG A 222 -3.41 22.22 -8.62
C ARG A 222 -2.17 21.36 -8.41
N THR A 223 -1.00 21.94 -8.65
CA THR A 223 0.26 21.30 -8.31
C THR A 223 0.47 21.35 -6.79
N ALA A 224 0.58 20.20 -6.17
CA ALA A 224 0.95 20.01 -4.79
C ALA A 224 1.68 18.67 -4.64
N THR A 225 2.57 18.57 -3.66
CA THR A 225 3.33 17.34 -3.39
C THR A 225 2.80 16.64 -2.16
N TYR A 226 2.61 15.33 -2.29
CA TYR A 226 2.15 14.44 -1.24
C TYR A 226 3.11 13.26 -1.10
N THR A 227 3.14 12.69 0.10
CA THR A 227 3.85 11.45 0.43
C THR A 227 2.82 10.39 0.77
N LEU A 228 2.78 9.31 0.00
CA LEU A 228 1.95 8.14 0.25
C LEU A 228 2.79 7.05 0.90
N GLN A 229 2.22 6.35 1.88
CA GLN A 229 2.85 5.19 2.51
C GLN A 229 1.82 4.13 2.90
N VAL A 230 2.12 2.86 2.65
CA VAL A 230 1.29 1.73 3.08
C VAL A 230 1.70 1.34 4.50
N LEU A 231 0.70 1.12 5.36
CA LEU A 231 0.87 0.71 6.75
C LEU A 231 0.32 -0.71 6.93
N GLY A 232 1.08 -1.53 7.66
CA GLY A 232 0.66 -2.88 8.05
C GLY A 232 -0.37 -2.87 9.18
N PRO A 233 -0.87 -4.05 9.59
CA PRO A 233 -1.92 -4.18 10.61
C PRO A 233 -1.54 -3.60 11.98
N THR A 234 -0.25 -3.53 12.30
CA THR A 234 0.28 -2.96 13.53
C THR A 234 0.57 -1.46 13.43
N GLY A 235 0.28 -0.83 12.30
CA GLY A 235 0.54 0.59 12.02
C GLY A 235 1.97 0.90 11.55
N GLY A 236 2.87 -0.09 11.49
CA GLY A 236 4.22 0.09 10.95
C GLY A 236 4.24 0.21 9.42
N PRO A 237 5.24 0.89 8.83
CA PRO A 237 5.34 1.02 7.38
C PRO A 237 5.65 -0.32 6.71
N VAL A 238 4.96 -0.59 5.61
CA VAL A 238 5.16 -1.78 4.75
C VAL A 238 5.40 -1.42 3.28
N SER A 239 5.66 -0.14 3.02
CA SER A 239 6.19 0.38 1.76
C SER A 239 7.20 1.50 2.04
N ASP A 240 8.00 1.81 1.04
CA ASP A 240 8.70 3.09 0.99
C ASP A 240 7.71 4.27 0.94
N LYS A 241 8.25 5.47 1.21
CA LYS A 241 7.53 6.73 1.04
C LYS A 241 7.49 7.10 -0.44
N ILE A 242 6.30 7.20 -1.00
CA ILE A 242 6.08 7.48 -2.42
C ILE A 242 5.75 8.96 -2.58
N SER A 243 6.61 9.72 -3.23
CA SER A 243 6.39 11.14 -3.51
C SER A 243 5.54 11.31 -4.77
N ILE A 244 4.38 11.93 -4.64
CA ILE A 244 3.40 12.15 -5.70
C ILE A 244 3.21 13.66 -5.88
N GLN A 245 3.30 14.15 -7.11
CA GLN A 245 2.97 15.54 -7.45
C GLN A 245 1.67 15.58 -8.24
N THR A 246 0.65 16.27 -7.75
CA THR A 246 -0.63 16.37 -8.46
C THR A 246 -0.53 17.24 -9.71
N GLY A 247 -1.38 16.95 -10.71
CA GLY A 247 -1.48 17.74 -11.92
C GLY A 247 -2.24 19.06 -11.73
N ASN A 248 -1.99 20.02 -12.62
CA ASN A 248 -2.62 21.33 -12.65
C ASN A 248 -3.54 21.55 -13.87
N THR A 249 -3.90 20.48 -14.58
CA THR A 249 -4.83 20.53 -15.73
C THR A 249 -5.98 19.56 -15.54
N CYS A 250 -7.10 19.80 -16.23
CA CYS A 250 -8.25 18.89 -16.21
C CYS A 250 -7.93 17.50 -16.78
N GLN A 251 -6.86 17.34 -17.57
CA GLN A 251 -6.45 16.06 -18.15
C GLN A 251 -5.58 15.23 -17.19
N THR A 252 -5.15 15.83 -16.07
CA THR A 252 -4.19 15.24 -15.13
C THR A 252 -4.62 15.42 -13.68
N ASN A 253 -5.91 15.62 -13.44
CA ASN A 253 -6.46 15.94 -12.13
C ASN A 253 -6.75 14.70 -11.26
N VAL A 254 -6.47 13.50 -11.76
CA VAL A 254 -6.41 12.27 -10.96
C VAL A 254 -5.02 11.66 -11.11
N ALA A 255 -4.30 11.51 -10.00
CA ALA A 255 -3.05 10.78 -9.95
C ALA A 255 -3.31 9.34 -9.47
N ILE A 256 -2.95 8.36 -10.27
CA ILE A 256 -3.26 6.95 -10.06
C ILE A 256 -2.00 6.20 -9.62
N VAL A 257 -2.10 5.51 -8.50
CA VAL A 257 -1.03 4.72 -7.89
C VAL A 257 -1.44 3.27 -7.83
N GLU A 258 -0.63 2.38 -8.40
CA GLU A 258 -0.81 0.94 -8.25
C GLU A 258 0.26 0.42 -7.30
N LEU A 259 -0.17 -0.19 -6.19
CA LEU A 259 0.68 -0.79 -5.19
C LEU A 259 0.71 -2.30 -5.39
N ILE A 260 1.90 -2.89 -5.49
CA ILE A 260 2.09 -4.30 -5.82
C ILE A 260 2.92 -4.94 -4.72
N GLN A 261 2.42 -6.05 -4.18
CA GLN A 261 3.17 -6.88 -3.26
C GLN A 261 4.25 -7.66 -4.04
N ASN A 262 5.51 -7.47 -3.66
CA ASN A 262 6.66 -8.17 -4.27
C ASN A 262 7.16 -9.34 -3.43
N HIS A 263 6.87 -9.36 -2.12
CA HIS A 263 7.14 -10.51 -1.24
C HIS A 263 6.17 -10.57 -0.05
N PRO A 264 6.05 -11.73 0.62
CA PRO A 264 5.20 -11.89 1.80
C PRO A 264 5.55 -10.89 2.93
N TYR A 265 4.50 -10.52 3.69
CA TYR A 265 4.59 -9.78 4.96
C TYR A 265 4.76 -10.75 6.13
#